data_AF-A0A7X0EDX5-F1
#
_entry.id   AF-A0A7X0EDX5-F1
#
_cell.length_a   1.000
_cell.length_b   1.000
_cell.length_c   1.000
_cell.angle_alpha   90.00
_cell.angle_beta   90.00
_cell.angle_gamma   90.00
#
_symmetry.space_group_name_H-M   'P 1'
#
loop_
_entity.id
_entity.type
_entity.pdbx_description
1 polymer ?
#
loop_
_entity_poly.entity_id
_entity_poly.type
_entity_poly.pdbx_seq_one_letter_code
_entity_poly.pdbx_strand_id
1 'polypeptide(L)'
;MRRCLTCTVLLTAGFFMTLSPSAGARADAPGTWVTTWASSPSLPIEKLPLPFWKPAPDLQGTVRYTVRVSAGGDQIRIRLSAETLPQDLIIDHATVALADDQGQMLPKTLRHITFAGQASARVLAGAPLLSEAIDMPVSAGGVLVVSLHLPQPVTMPQADNNHHTDVLPGDDQTEAPTLPGARAEDAREIVSAILVRSDAQARTIVAFGDSITDGFGAKDRLMRGWPDQLAALLRARGIRNIGIANSGIGGNRILRGEVGPSALARFDRDVLATPGVTDVVLLEGINDLGLSGLPTLRTSATHPTVTAEDIIDGYSQLIARARARHVAVHGATLTPALGATLPGYATPEKEVIRQKINHWIRTSGAFDDVIDFDAAVRDPGHPDHIRPEYDCGDHLHPSDAGYRAMAEAALAILAP
;
A
#
# COMPACT_ATOMS: atom_id res chain seq x y z
N MET A 1 34.35 -86.73 -30.00
CA MET A 1 33.21 -85.79 -29.91
C MET A 1 33.78 -84.37 -29.84
N ARG A 2 33.56 -83.59 -30.91
CA ARG A 2 34.09 -82.22 -31.09
C ARG A 2 33.09 -81.20 -30.56
N ARG A 3 33.51 -80.23 -29.74
CA ARG A 3 32.90 -78.89 -29.64
C ARG A 3 33.97 -77.87 -29.27
N CYS A 4 34.41 -77.06 -30.25
CA CYS A 4 35.10 -75.80 -30.06
C CYS A 4 34.04 -74.71 -29.82
N LEU A 5 34.22 -73.89 -28.78
CA LEU A 5 33.49 -72.64 -28.58
C LEU A 5 34.23 -71.50 -29.31
N THR A 6 33.53 -70.83 -30.22
CA THR A 6 33.95 -69.57 -30.85
C THR A 6 33.40 -68.40 -30.04
N CYS A 7 34.28 -67.51 -29.56
CA CYS A 7 33.91 -66.23 -28.95
C CYS A 7 33.86 -65.14 -30.03
N THR A 8 32.70 -64.53 -30.22
CA THR A 8 32.50 -63.38 -31.10
C THR A 8 32.76 -62.09 -30.32
N VAL A 9 33.72 -61.28 -30.77
CA VAL A 9 34.01 -59.94 -30.24
C VAL A 9 33.19 -58.93 -31.06
N LEU A 10 32.31 -58.17 -30.40
CA LEU A 10 31.59 -57.02 -30.98
C LEU A 10 32.41 -55.75 -30.73
N LEU A 11 32.90 -55.12 -31.79
CA LEU A 11 33.50 -53.79 -31.77
C LEU A 11 32.39 -52.72 -31.84
N THR A 12 32.21 -51.95 -30.77
CA THR A 12 31.39 -50.74 -30.76
C THR A 12 32.24 -49.54 -31.14
N ALA A 13 31.90 -48.90 -32.27
CA ALA A 13 32.51 -47.64 -32.70
C ALA A 13 32.00 -46.47 -31.83
N GLY A 14 32.90 -45.83 -31.09
CA GLY A 14 32.60 -44.63 -30.30
C GLY A 14 32.48 -43.39 -31.18
N PHE A 15 31.30 -42.77 -31.18
CA PHE A 15 31.04 -41.49 -31.82
C PHE A 15 31.53 -40.37 -30.89
N PHE A 16 32.63 -39.70 -31.23
CA PHE A 16 33.08 -38.50 -30.50
C PHE A 16 32.20 -37.31 -30.92
N MET A 17 31.22 -36.96 -30.08
CA MET A 17 30.53 -35.67 -30.17
C MET A 17 31.44 -34.58 -29.58
N THR A 18 31.95 -33.70 -30.45
CA THR A 18 32.58 -32.44 -30.05
C THR A 18 31.50 -31.47 -29.58
N LEU A 19 31.39 -31.24 -28.28
CA LEU A 19 30.57 -30.19 -27.68
C LEU A 19 31.25 -28.84 -27.93
N SER A 20 30.70 -28.04 -28.84
CA SER A 20 31.05 -26.62 -28.92
C SER A 20 30.58 -25.90 -27.65
N PRO A 21 31.37 -25.00 -27.06
CA PRO A 21 30.92 -24.21 -25.94
C PRO A 21 29.82 -23.27 -26.42
N SER A 22 28.58 -23.53 -25.99
CA SER A 22 27.50 -22.57 -26.11
C SER A 22 27.96 -21.28 -25.45
N ALA A 23 27.99 -20.17 -26.21
CA ALA A 23 28.16 -18.85 -25.65
C ALA A 23 27.11 -18.68 -24.54
N GLY A 24 27.57 -18.65 -23.29
CA GLY A 24 26.69 -18.49 -22.14
C GLY A 24 25.92 -17.20 -22.32
N ALA A 25 24.60 -17.30 -22.52
CA ALA A 25 23.70 -16.22 -22.20
C ALA A 25 24.06 -15.80 -20.77
N ARG A 26 24.50 -14.55 -20.60
CA ARG A 26 24.71 -13.96 -19.29
C ARG A 26 23.35 -14.13 -18.59
N ALA A 27 23.27 -15.05 -17.62
CA ALA A 27 22.08 -15.17 -16.81
C ALA A 27 21.88 -13.79 -16.19
N ASP A 28 20.80 -13.10 -16.56
CA ASP A 28 20.42 -11.86 -15.90
C ASP A 28 20.45 -12.14 -14.40
N ALA A 29 21.09 -11.25 -13.64
CA ALA A 29 21.14 -11.39 -12.19
C ALA A 29 19.69 -11.58 -11.68
N PRO A 30 19.43 -12.53 -10.77
CA PRO A 30 18.07 -12.79 -10.33
C PRO A 30 17.51 -11.53 -9.69
N GLY A 31 16.54 -10.89 -10.37
CA GLY A 31 15.85 -9.72 -9.86
C GLY A 31 14.84 -10.11 -8.77
N THR A 32 14.61 -9.19 -7.84
CA THR A 32 13.65 -9.36 -6.73
C THR A 32 12.38 -8.56 -7.03
N TRP A 33 11.22 -9.17 -6.82
CA TRP A 33 9.93 -8.44 -6.87
C TRP A 33 9.72 -7.69 -5.56
N VAL A 34 9.60 -6.37 -5.67
CA VAL A 34 9.29 -5.48 -4.55
C VAL A 34 8.00 -4.71 -4.85
N THR A 35 7.18 -4.49 -3.82
CA THR A 35 6.02 -3.61 -3.93
C THR A 35 6.47 -2.17 -3.92
N THR A 36 6.19 -1.45 -5.02
CA THR A 36 6.60 -0.06 -5.22
C THR A 36 5.49 0.95 -4.95
N TRP A 37 4.26 0.49 -4.86
CA TRP A 37 3.08 1.29 -4.54
C TRP A 37 1.99 0.33 -4.07
N ALA A 38 1.19 0.74 -3.09
CA ALA A 38 0.07 -0.05 -2.60
C ALA A 38 -1.08 0.85 -2.14
N SER A 39 -2.27 0.27 -2.08
CA SER A 39 -3.45 0.81 -1.40
C SER A 39 -4.23 -0.36 -0.79
N SER A 40 -4.40 -0.34 0.53
CA SER A 40 -5.05 -1.44 1.24
C SER A 40 -6.57 -1.42 1.03
N PRO A 41 -7.21 -2.56 0.69
CA PRO A 41 -8.67 -2.61 0.56
C PRO A 41 -9.38 -2.27 1.88
N SER A 42 -10.33 -1.32 1.81
CA SER A 42 -11.28 -0.98 2.87
C SER A 42 -12.67 -1.57 2.59
N LEU A 43 -13.62 -1.41 3.50
CA LEU A 43 -14.98 -1.93 3.38
C LEU A 43 -15.92 -0.86 2.80
N PRO A 44 -16.84 -1.23 1.88
CA PRO A 44 -17.88 -0.33 1.44
C PRO A 44 -18.82 -0.02 2.61
N ILE A 45 -19.11 1.26 2.81
CA ILE A 45 -20.02 1.78 3.83
C ILE A 45 -21.00 2.75 3.15
N GLU A 46 -22.30 2.59 3.41
CA GLU A 46 -23.35 3.34 2.71
C GLU A 46 -23.23 4.86 2.89
N LYS A 47 -22.95 5.32 4.12
CA LYS A 47 -22.54 6.69 4.49
C LYS A 47 -22.35 6.77 6.01
N LEU A 48 -21.26 7.35 6.49
CA LEU A 48 -21.11 7.68 7.92
C LEU A 48 -21.71 9.07 8.22
N PRO A 49 -22.22 9.32 9.44
CA PRO A 49 -22.91 10.56 9.82
C PRO A 49 -21.96 11.77 9.98
N LEU A 50 -20.85 11.80 9.24
CA LEU A 50 -19.86 12.86 9.25
C LEU A 50 -19.92 13.61 7.91
N PRO A 51 -19.88 14.95 7.90
CA PRO A 51 -20.11 15.75 6.69
C PRO A 51 -19.13 15.45 5.54
N PHE A 52 -17.93 14.99 5.86
CA PHE A 52 -16.88 14.66 4.89
C PHE A 52 -16.99 13.24 4.32
N TRP A 53 -17.85 12.38 4.87
CA TRP A 53 -18.13 11.06 4.29
C TRP A 53 -19.24 11.13 3.25
N LYS A 54 -18.93 10.64 2.06
CA LYS A 54 -19.85 10.47 0.94
C LYS A 54 -20.28 9.00 0.85
N PRO A 55 -21.41 8.69 0.20
CA PRO A 55 -21.73 7.32 -0.12
C PRO A 55 -20.64 6.66 -0.96
N ALA A 56 -20.44 5.36 -0.77
CA ALA A 56 -19.61 4.53 -1.62
C ALA A 56 -19.99 4.74 -3.11
N PRO A 57 -19.07 5.17 -3.98
CA PRO A 57 -19.38 5.44 -5.38
C PRO A 57 -19.46 4.16 -6.21
N ASP A 58 -20.36 4.16 -7.20
CA ASP A 58 -20.36 3.15 -8.26
C ASP A 58 -19.43 3.57 -9.40
N LEU A 59 -18.52 2.66 -9.75
CA LEU A 59 -17.61 2.81 -10.87
C LEU A 59 -18.06 1.91 -12.03
N GLN A 60 -18.13 2.45 -13.24
CA GLN A 60 -18.46 1.73 -14.47
C GLN A 60 -17.81 2.42 -15.68
N GLY A 61 -17.47 1.67 -16.71
CA GLY A 61 -16.79 2.16 -17.91
C GLY A 61 -15.27 2.16 -17.72
N THR A 62 -14.59 3.12 -18.33
CA THR A 62 -13.13 3.25 -18.19
C THR A 62 -12.79 3.97 -16.90
N VAL A 63 -12.02 3.31 -16.04
CA VAL A 63 -11.52 3.84 -14.77
C VAL A 63 -10.00 3.96 -14.85
N ARG A 64 -9.45 5.12 -14.50
CA ARG A 64 -8.04 5.42 -14.68
C ARG A 64 -7.40 5.92 -13.39
N TYR A 65 -6.33 5.26 -13.00
CA TYR A 65 -5.48 5.59 -11.86
C TYR A 65 -4.18 6.19 -12.35
N THR A 66 -3.72 7.26 -11.70
CA THR A 66 -2.39 7.83 -11.93
C THR A 66 -1.60 7.69 -10.65
N VAL A 67 -0.48 6.96 -10.69
CA VAL A 67 0.26 6.54 -9.49
C VAL A 67 1.75 6.75 -9.67
N ARG A 68 2.43 7.19 -8.62
CA ARG A 68 3.88 7.36 -8.62
C ARG A 68 4.54 6.16 -7.94
N VAL A 69 5.52 5.56 -8.62
CA VAL A 69 6.26 4.42 -8.08
C VAL A 69 7.42 4.90 -7.20
N SER A 70 7.64 4.27 -6.06
CA SER A 70 8.78 4.56 -5.16
C SER A 70 10.11 3.92 -5.57
N ALA A 71 10.10 2.70 -6.11
CA ALA A 71 11.25 1.95 -6.61
C ALA A 71 11.18 1.75 -8.14
N GLY A 72 12.35 1.60 -8.76
CA GLY A 72 12.47 1.29 -10.18
C GLY A 72 12.66 -0.20 -10.47
N GLY A 73 12.41 -0.59 -11.72
CA GLY A 73 12.61 -1.96 -12.20
C GLY A 73 12.46 -2.08 -13.71
N ASP A 74 12.70 -3.28 -14.24
CA ASP A 74 12.64 -3.57 -15.68
C ASP A 74 11.30 -4.19 -16.12
N GLN A 75 10.58 -4.79 -15.17
CA GLN A 75 9.25 -5.35 -15.35
C GLN A 75 8.32 -4.89 -14.24
N ILE A 76 7.03 -4.86 -14.53
CA ILE A 76 5.99 -4.57 -13.54
C ILE A 76 4.94 -5.69 -13.46
N ARG A 77 4.24 -5.76 -12.32
CA ARG A 77 2.99 -6.51 -12.14
C ARG A 77 1.97 -5.64 -11.44
N ILE A 78 0.71 -5.81 -11.82
CA ILE A 78 -0.43 -5.10 -11.24
C ILE A 78 -1.27 -6.08 -10.43
N ARG A 79 -1.54 -5.74 -9.18
CA ARG A 79 -2.44 -6.50 -8.30
C ARG A 79 -3.79 -5.81 -8.23
N LEU A 80 -4.83 -6.49 -8.69
CA LEU A 80 -6.22 -6.09 -8.53
C LEU A 80 -6.79 -6.72 -7.26
N SER A 81 -7.71 -6.03 -6.58
CA SER A 81 -8.37 -6.57 -5.38
C SER A 81 -9.90 -6.53 -5.51
N ALA A 82 -10.51 -7.68 -5.23
CA ALA A 82 -11.93 -7.79 -4.88
C ALA A 82 -12.10 -8.33 -3.45
N GLU A 83 -11.06 -8.22 -2.61
CA GLU A 83 -10.99 -8.88 -1.29
C GLU A 83 -12.03 -8.40 -0.29
N THR A 84 -12.55 -7.19 -0.48
CA THR A 84 -13.62 -6.59 0.33
C THR A 84 -14.91 -6.39 -0.46
N LEU A 85 -14.95 -6.82 -1.72
CA LEU A 85 -16.13 -6.68 -2.56
C LEU A 85 -17.11 -7.84 -2.33
N PRO A 86 -18.42 -7.56 -2.33
CA PRO A 86 -19.45 -8.59 -2.15
C PRO A 86 -19.74 -9.40 -3.42
N GLN A 87 -19.20 -8.98 -4.56
CA GLN A 87 -19.43 -9.58 -5.87
C GLN A 87 -18.11 -9.65 -6.65
N ASP A 88 -18.09 -10.53 -7.65
CA ASP A 88 -16.95 -10.65 -8.54
C ASP A 88 -16.77 -9.37 -9.35
N LEU A 89 -15.51 -8.99 -9.52
CA LEU A 89 -15.10 -7.87 -10.34
C LEU A 89 -14.74 -8.37 -11.73
N ILE A 90 -15.45 -7.87 -12.73
CA ILE A 90 -15.19 -8.17 -14.14
C ILE A 90 -14.38 -7.03 -14.74
N ILE A 91 -13.24 -7.37 -15.34
CA ILE A 91 -12.39 -6.48 -16.12
C ILE A 91 -12.47 -6.97 -17.56
N ASP A 92 -12.99 -6.14 -18.47
CA ASP A 92 -13.03 -6.50 -19.89
C ASP A 92 -11.67 -6.29 -20.54
N HIS A 93 -11.03 -5.16 -20.21
CA HIS A 93 -9.72 -4.80 -20.72
C HIS A 93 -8.94 -3.94 -19.72
N ALA A 94 -7.62 -4.04 -19.73
CA ALA A 94 -6.75 -3.30 -18.83
C ALA A 94 -5.43 -2.91 -19.51
N THR A 95 -4.98 -1.69 -19.29
CA THR A 95 -3.75 -1.15 -19.87
C THR A 95 -2.92 -0.43 -18.80
N VAL A 96 -1.62 -0.33 -19.07
CA VAL A 96 -0.69 0.49 -18.31
C VAL A 96 0.24 1.24 -19.25
N ALA A 97 0.59 2.47 -18.89
CA ALA A 97 1.55 3.29 -19.60
C ALA A 97 2.34 4.14 -18.60
N LEU A 98 3.53 4.58 -19.00
CA LEU A 98 4.22 5.67 -18.31
C LEU A 98 3.48 6.98 -18.56
N ALA A 99 3.63 7.91 -17.63
CA ALA A 99 3.17 9.28 -17.76
C ALA A 99 4.31 10.28 -17.51
N ASP A 100 4.13 11.51 -18.01
CA ASP A 100 4.99 12.63 -17.62
C ASP A 100 4.72 13.07 -16.17
N ASP A 101 5.46 14.08 -15.71
CA ASP A 101 5.34 14.60 -14.35
C ASP A 101 3.99 15.28 -14.07
N GLN A 102 3.23 15.61 -15.13
CA GLN A 102 1.86 16.14 -15.06
C GLN A 102 0.80 15.03 -15.08
N GLY A 103 1.22 13.75 -15.10
CA GLY A 103 0.31 12.61 -15.14
C GLY A 103 -0.30 12.35 -16.52
N GLN A 104 0.20 12.98 -17.59
CA GLN A 104 -0.28 12.72 -18.95
C GLN A 104 0.35 11.45 -19.50
N MET A 105 -0.49 10.55 -19.98
CA MET A 105 -0.07 9.26 -20.56
C MET A 105 0.89 9.48 -21.74
N LEU A 106 1.98 8.71 -21.76
CA LEU A 106 2.92 8.63 -22.87
C LEU A 106 2.54 7.46 -23.80
N PRO A 107 1.85 7.69 -24.94
CA PRO A 107 1.15 6.61 -25.66
C PRO A 107 2.06 5.51 -26.19
N LYS A 108 3.31 5.86 -26.54
CA LYS A 108 4.31 4.89 -27.03
C LYS A 108 4.74 3.85 -25.99
N THR A 109 4.44 4.11 -24.72
CA THR A 109 4.79 3.23 -23.60
C THR A 109 3.65 2.29 -23.21
N LEU A 110 2.48 2.43 -23.85
CA LEU A 110 1.30 1.63 -23.53
C LEU A 110 1.56 0.13 -23.69
N ARG A 111 1.08 -0.63 -22.72
CA ARG A 111 1.08 -2.09 -22.68
C ARG A 111 -0.29 -2.58 -22.22
N HIS A 112 -0.73 -3.69 -22.78
CA HIS A 112 -1.89 -4.42 -22.30
C HIS A 112 -1.51 -5.22 -21.05
N ILE A 113 -2.40 -5.26 -20.08
CA ILE A 113 -2.28 -6.08 -18.87
C ILE A 113 -3.03 -7.39 -19.14
N THR A 114 -2.35 -8.52 -19.00
CA THR A 114 -2.95 -9.84 -19.19
C THR A 114 -3.00 -10.65 -17.90
N PHE A 115 -3.96 -11.56 -17.84
CA PHE A 115 -4.21 -12.47 -16.74
C PHE A 115 -4.30 -13.89 -17.29
N ALA A 116 -3.27 -14.70 -17.04
CA ALA A 116 -3.14 -16.04 -17.62
C ALA A 116 -3.31 -16.07 -19.16
N GLY A 117 -2.68 -15.12 -19.85
CA GLY A 117 -2.74 -14.97 -21.31
C GLY A 117 -4.05 -14.38 -21.85
N GLN A 118 -4.99 -13.98 -21.00
CA GLN A 118 -6.25 -13.34 -21.41
C GLN A 118 -6.20 -11.82 -21.17
N ALA A 119 -6.81 -11.04 -22.07
CA ALA A 119 -6.92 -9.59 -21.93
C ALA A 119 -8.02 -9.17 -20.92
N SER A 120 -9.00 -10.06 -20.69
CA SER A 120 -10.06 -9.88 -19.71
C SER A 120 -9.81 -10.74 -18.47
N ALA A 121 -10.43 -10.37 -17.36
CA ALA A 121 -10.32 -11.08 -16.10
C ALA A 121 -11.60 -11.04 -15.27
N ARG A 122 -11.78 -12.10 -14.48
CA ARG A 122 -12.75 -12.17 -13.39
C ARG A 122 -11.99 -12.31 -12.09
N VAL A 123 -12.03 -11.28 -11.25
CA VAL A 123 -11.50 -11.32 -9.88
C VAL A 123 -12.64 -11.79 -8.97
N LEU A 124 -12.46 -12.94 -8.32
CA LEU A 124 -13.48 -13.50 -7.44
C LEU A 124 -13.66 -12.61 -6.19
N ALA A 125 -14.89 -12.45 -5.75
CA ALA A 125 -15.24 -11.80 -4.49
C ALA A 125 -14.43 -12.42 -3.35
N GLY A 126 -13.80 -11.58 -2.53
CA GLY A 126 -12.95 -12.01 -1.42
C GLY A 126 -11.52 -12.41 -1.82
N ALA A 127 -11.13 -12.26 -3.10
CA ALA A 127 -9.80 -12.63 -3.58
C ALA A 127 -9.08 -11.49 -4.34
N PRO A 128 -7.73 -11.49 -4.36
CA PRO A 128 -6.96 -10.67 -5.27
C PRO A 128 -6.67 -11.39 -6.59
N LEU A 129 -6.24 -10.64 -7.60
CA LEU A 129 -5.69 -11.16 -8.85
C LEU A 129 -4.40 -10.43 -9.22
N LEU A 130 -3.36 -11.17 -9.56
CA LEU A 130 -2.07 -10.62 -10.00
C LEU A 130 -1.93 -10.80 -11.51
N SER A 131 -1.52 -9.74 -12.21
CA SER A 131 -1.22 -9.81 -13.64
C SER A 131 0.02 -10.66 -13.93
N GLU A 132 0.19 -11.02 -15.19
CA GLU A 132 1.49 -11.46 -15.71
C GLU A 132 2.53 -10.32 -15.62
N ALA A 133 3.81 -10.68 -15.76
CA ALA A 133 4.88 -9.69 -15.81
C ALA A 133 4.83 -8.90 -17.13
N ILE A 134 4.95 -7.58 -17.04
CA ILE A 134 4.89 -6.68 -18.18
C ILE A 134 6.28 -6.06 -18.37
N ASP A 135 6.86 -6.22 -19.55
CA ASP A 135 8.13 -5.60 -19.92
C ASP A 135 7.94 -4.08 -20.07
N MET A 136 8.23 -3.37 -18.98
CA MET A 136 8.08 -1.93 -18.85
C MET A 136 9.14 -1.40 -17.89
N PRO A 137 10.28 -0.92 -18.42
CA PRO A 137 11.27 -0.25 -17.60
C PRO A 137 10.68 1.01 -16.95
N VAL A 138 10.74 1.07 -15.63
CA VAL A 138 10.25 2.20 -14.84
C VAL A 138 11.35 2.67 -13.89
N SER A 139 11.59 3.98 -13.87
CA SER A 139 12.51 4.60 -12.92
C SER A 139 11.82 4.87 -11.59
N ALA A 140 12.55 4.83 -10.48
CA ALA A 140 12.01 5.27 -9.20
C ALA A 140 11.52 6.73 -9.28
N GLY A 141 10.28 6.96 -8.86
CA GLY A 141 9.58 8.23 -9.00
C GLY A 141 8.85 8.39 -10.34
N GLY A 142 8.91 7.40 -11.23
CA GLY A 142 8.12 7.39 -12.46
C GLY A 142 6.62 7.37 -12.16
N VAL A 143 5.84 7.92 -13.08
CA VAL A 143 4.37 7.92 -12.99
C VAL A 143 3.83 6.87 -13.94
N LEU A 144 2.89 6.06 -13.45
CA LEU A 144 2.14 5.11 -14.24
C LEU A 144 0.68 5.56 -14.33
N VAL A 145 0.09 5.36 -15.50
CA VAL A 145 -1.34 5.45 -15.73
C VAL A 145 -1.85 4.03 -15.95
N VAL A 146 -2.69 3.54 -15.05
CA VAL A 146 -3.34 2.23 -15.14
C VAL A 146 -4.81 2.45 -15.45
N SER A 147 -5.29 1.92 -16.57
CA SER A 147 -6.70 2.02 -16.96
C SER A 147 -7.33 0.63 -16.95
N LEU A 148 -8.55 0.54 -16.41
CA LEU A 148 -9.37 -0.66 -16.41
C LEU A 148 -10.70 -0.33 -17.08
N HIS A 149 -11.24 -1.25 -17.89
CA HIS A 149 -12.63 -1.17 -18.35
C HIS A 149 -13.51 -2.11 -17.55
N LEU A 150 -14.56 -1.53 -16.94
CA LEU A 150 -15.55 -2.22 -16.13
C LEU A 150 -16.87 -2.30 -16.91
N PRO A 151 -17.23 -3.47 -17.45
CA PRO A 151 -18.47 -3.62 -18.22
C PRO A 151 -19.72 -3.54 -17.33
N GLN A 152 -19.57 -3.76 -16.02
CA GLN A 152 -20.64 -3.72 -15.03
C GLN A 152 -20.29 -2.74 -13.91
N PRO A 153 -21.28 -2.09 -13.28
CA PRO A 153 -21.02 -1.22 -12.14
C PRO A 153 -20.49 -2.02 -10.96
N VAL A 154 -19.51 -1.45 -10.26
CA VAL A 154 -18.99 -1.95 -8.99
C VAL A 154 -19.00 -0.84 -7.95
N THR A 155 -19.62 -1.12 -6.81
CA THR A 155 -19.60 -0.21 -5.66
C THR A 155 -18.24 -0.34 -4.97
N MET A 156 -17.45 0.72 -5.03
CA MET A 156 -16.15 0.76 -4.37
C MET A 156 -16.26 1.43 -3.01
N PRO A 157 -15.47 1.01 -2.01
CA PRO A 157 -15.39 1.74 -0.75
C PRO A 157 -15.06 3.22 -0.97
N GLN A 158 -15.71 4.10 -0.22
CA GLN A 158 -15.29 5.48 -0.16
C GLN A 158 -13.85 5.56 0.37
N ALA A 159 -13.09 6.50 -0.13
CA ALA A 159 -11.76 6.82 0.37
C ALA A 159 -11.62 8.33 0.59
N ASP A 160 -10.46 8.71 1.12
CA ASP A 160 -10.08 10.10 1.31
C ASP A 160 -9.79 10.75 -0.05
N ASN A 161 -9.85 12.09 -0.13
CA ASN A 161 -9.75 12.84 -1.39
C ASN A 161 -8.40 12.68 -2.14
N ASN A 162 -7.41 12.05 -1.51
CA ASN A 162 -6.12 11.72 -2.12
C ASN A 162 -6.16 10.37 -2.88
N HIS A 163 -7.26 9.61 -2.78
CA HIS A 163 -7.56 8.42 -3.58
C HIS A 163 -8.46 8.80 -4.75
N HIS A 164 -7.87 9.48 -5.72
CA HIS A 164 -8.58 9.99 -6.88
C HIS A 164 -8.56 8.99 -8.02
N THR A 165 -9.71 8.76 -8.64
CA THR A 165 -9.84 7.97 -9.86
C THR A 165 -10.63 8.74 -10.91
N ASP A 166 -10.15 8.76 -12.15
CA ASP A 166 -10.90 9.31 -13.28
C ASP A 166 -11.82 8.24 -13.85
N VAL A 167 -13.10 8.55 -14.00
CA VAL A 167 -14.15 7.62 -14.44
C VAL A 167 -14.83 8.16 -15.68
N LEU A 168 -14.74 7.44 -16.79
CA LEU A 168 -15.44 7.72 -18.03
C LEU A 168 -16.46 6.60 -18.31
N PRO A 169 -17.77 6.84 -18.10
CA PRO A 169 -18.81 5.86 -18.42
C PRO A 169 -18.85 5.49 -19.91
N GLY A 170 -19.27 4.26 -20.21
CA GLY A 170 -19.49 3.79 -21.58
C GLY A 170 -18.43 2.79 -22.05
N ASP A 171 -18.08 2.90 -23.33
CA ASP A 171 -17.19 1.98 -24.03
C ASP A 171 -15.74 2.02 -23.51
N ASP A 172 -14.95 1.04 -23.91
CA ASP A 172 -13.53 0.95 -23.57
C ASP A 172 -12.73 2.11 -24.19
N GLN A 173 -12.10 2.90 -23.32
CA GLN A 173 -11.19 4.01 -23.63
C GLN A 173 -9.85 3.84 -22.89
N THR A 174 -9.52 2.62 -22.45
CA THR A 174 -8.29 2.33 -21.71
C THR A 174 -7.02 2.66 -22.50
N GLU A 175 -7.06 2.61 -23.83
CA GLU A 175 -5.96 3.01 -24.72
C GLU A 175 -5.92 4.51 -25.07
N ALA A 176 -6.97 5.25 -24.75
CA ALA A 176 -7.05 6.67 -25.10
C ALA A 176 -6.02 7.49 -24.31
N PRO A 177 -5.23 8.36 -24.94
CA PRO A 177 -4.21 9.16 -24.25
C PRO A 177 -4.83 10.09 -23.19
N THR A 178 -6.05 10.56 -23.43
CA THR A 178 -6.84 11.37 -22.50
C THR A 178 -8.24 10.79 -22.39
N LEU A 179 -8.97 11.14 -21.32
CA LEU A 179 -10.38 10.77 -21.13
C LEU A 179 -11.26 12.03 -21.09
N PRO A 180 -11.57 12.64 -22.24
CA PRO A 180 -12.44 13.82 -22.28
C PRO A 180 -13.80 13.52 -21.65
N GLY A 181 -14.22 14.35 -20.70
CA GLY A 181 -15.49 14.18 -20.00
C GLY A 181 -15.48 13.15 -18.86
N ALA A 182 -14.31 12.59 -18.51
CA ALA A 182 -14.20 11.80 -17.29
C ALA A 182 -14.52 12.65 -16.05
N ARG A 183 -15.24 12.04 -15.11
CA ARG A 183 -15.47 12.62 -13.79
C ARG A 183 -14.41 12.14 -12.80
N ALA A 184 -14.11 13.01 -11.85
CA ALA A 184 -13.28 12.73 -10.70
C ALA A 184 -14.09 12.00 -9.62
N GLU A 185 -13.61 10.87 -9.12
CA GLU A 185 -14.22 10.17 -7.98
C GLU A 185 -13.21 9.85 -6.88
N ASP A 186 -13.62 10.05 -5.63
CA ASP A 186 -12.86 9.68 -4.43
C ASP A 186 -13.27 8.26 -4.02
N ALA A 187 -12.47 7.26 -4.39
CA ALA A 187 -12.80 5.85 -4.20
C ALA A 187 -11.55 5.03 -3.90
N ARG A 188 -11.70 4.00 -3.05
CA ARG A 188 -10.62 3.04 -2.84
C ARG A 188 -10.34 2.31 -4.15
N GLU A 189 -9.07 2.17 -4.48
CA GLU A 189 -8.62 1.68 -5.77
C GLU A 189 -8.89 0.18 -5.94
N ILE A 190 -9.29 -0.22 -7.15
CA ILE A 190 -9.26 -1.62 -7.58
C ILE A 190 -7.81 -2.10 -7.69
N VAL A 191 -6.93 -1.23 -8.22
CA VAL A 191 -5.49 -1.45 -8.24
C VAL A 191 -4.98 -1.31 -6.82
N SER A 192 -4.61 -2.43 -6.21
CA SER A 192 -4.24 -2.51 -4.79
C SER A 192 -2.73 -2.56 -4.56
N ALA A 193 -1.96 -2.97 -5.58
CA ALA A 193 -0.51 -2.89 -5.53
C ALA A 193 0.10 -2.87 -6.94
N ILE A 194 1.27 -2.24 -7.05
CA ILE A 194 2.17 -2.34 -8.20
C ILE A 194 3.50 -2.88 -7.69
N LEU A 195 3.96 -3.93 -8.35
CA LEU A 195 5.25 -4.56 -8.08
C LEU A 195 6.20 -4.24 -9.22
N VAL A 196 7.48 -4.05 -8.89
CA VAL A 196 8.55 -3.94 -9.87
C VAL A 196 9.55 -5.06 -9.66
N ARG A 197 10.10 -5.60 -10.74
CA ARG A 197 11.26 -6.48 -10.68
C ARG A 197 12.51 -5.60 -10.66
N SER A 198 13.14 -5.53 -9.51
CA SER A 198 14.28 -4.65 -9.24
C SER A 198 15.54 -5.49 -8.97
N ASP A 199 16.65 -4.83 -8.63
CA ASP A 199 17.89 -5.52 -8.31
C ASP A 199 17.76 -6.44 -7.08
N ALA A 200 18.71 -7.35 -6.90
CA ALA A 200 18.67 -8.36 -5.84
C ALA A 200 18.71 -7.77 -4.41
N GLN A 201 19.15 -6.51 -4.25
CA GLN A 201 19.20 -5.81 -2.96
C GLN A 201 17.94 -4.98 -2.70
N ALA A 202 17.01 -4.93 -3.66
CA ALA A 202 15.77 -4.20 -3.51
C ALA A 202 14.92 -4.80 -2.38
N ARG A 203 14.26 -3.91 -1.64
CA ARG A 203 13.39 -4.27 -0.52
C ARG A 203 12.14 -3.40 -0.47
N THR A 204 11.13 -3.84 0.27
CA THR A 204 9.90 -3.08 0.53
C THR A 204 9.79 -2.73 2.01
N ILE A 205 9.49 -1.46 2.26
CA ILE A 205 9.04 -0.95 3.56
C ILE A 205 7.52 -0.77 3.46
N VAL A 206 6.79 -1.39 4.38
CA VAL A 206 5.35 -1.21 4.48
C VAL A 206 5.04 -0.11 5.50
N ALA A 207 4.32 0.93 5.08
CA ALA A 207 3.73 1.89 5.99
C ALA A 207 2.34 1.39 6.38
N PHE A 208 2.18 0.86 7.59
CA PHE A 208 0.96 0.21 8.04
C PHE A 208 0.24 1.07 9.07
N GLY A 209 -0.93 1.58 8.71
CA GLY A 209 -1.59 2.58 9.53
C GLY A 209 -3.03 2.90 9.21
N ASP A 210 -3.49 3.98 9.86
CA ASP A 210 -4.80 4.59 9.68
C ASP A 210 -4.79 5.76 8.66
N SER A 211 -5.73 6.71 8.76
CA SER A 211 -5.85 7.89 7.89
C SER A 211 -4.61 8.78 7.87
N ILE A 212 -3.82 8.81 8.95
CA ILE A 212 -2.57 9.58 8.99
C ILE A 212 -1.52 8.91 8.07
N THR A 213 -1.56 7.58 7.96
CA THR A 213 -0.68 6.86 7.02
C THR A 213 -1.25 6.86 5.60
N ASP A 214 -2.57 6.71 5.46
CA ASP A 214 -3.31 6.77 4.19
C ASP A 214 -3.11 8.13 3.51
N GLY A 215 -2.95 9.19 4.30
CA GLY A 215 -2.54 10.52 3.87
C GLY A 215 -3.66 11.55 3.83
N PHE A 216 -4.68 11.42 4.68
CA PHE A 216 -5.75 12.42 4.81
C PHE A 216 -5.15 13.82 5.03
N GLY A 217 -5.66 14.84 4.33
CA GLY A 217 -5.14 16.20 4.43
C GLY A 217 -3.96 16.51 3.48
N ALA A 218 -3.37 15.49 2.83
CA ALA A 218 -2.42 15.70 1.74
C ALA A 218 -3.14 16.31 0.52
N LYS A 219 -2.49 17.26 -0.17
CA LYS A 219 -3.11 17.98 -1.30
C LYS A 219 -2.65 17.51 -2.67
N ASP A 220 -1.45 16.94 -2.74
CA ASP A 220 -0.90 16.40 -3.98
C ASP A 220 -1.40 14.97 -4.21
N ARG A 221 -2.09 14.77 -5.33
CA ARG A 221 -2.69 13.49 -5.72
C ARG A 221 -1.67 12.40 -6.02
N LEU A 222 -0.42 12.75 -6.28
CA LEU A 222 0.67 11.79 -6.53
C LEU A 222 1.60 11.60 -5.33
N MET A 223 1.27 12.23 -4.20
CA MET A 223 2.08 12.21 -2.98
C MET A 223 1.17 12.08 -1.75
N ARG A 224 0.78 10.84 -1.44
CA ARG A 224 -0.10 10.51 -0.31
C ARG A 224 0.69 10.36 0.98
N GLY A 225 0.44 11.28 1.90
CA GLY A 225 0.91 11.21 3.28
C GLY A 225 2.43 11.20 3.42
N TRP A 226 2.89 10.84 4.62
CA TRP A 226 4.30 10.68 4.90
C TRP A 226 4.99 9.54 4.13
N PRO A 227 4.33 8.42 3.71
CA PRO A 227 5.01 7.35 2.98
C PRO A 227 5.52 7.78 1.61
N ASP A 228 4.73 8.53 0.84
CA ASP A 228 5.17 9.02 -0.47
C ASP A 228 6.22 10.13 -0.33
N GLN A 229 6.11 10.97 0.71
CA GLN A 229 7.14 11.95 1.07
C GLN A 229 8.47 11.25 1.42
N LEU A 230 8.43 10.11 2.11
CA LEU A 230 9.61 9.29 2.38
C LEU A 230 10.21 8.73 1.09
N ALA A 231 9.38 8.24 0.16
CA ALA A 231 9.85 7.79 -1.15
C ALA A 231 10.55 8.92 -1.93
N ALA A 232 10.02 10.15 -1.88
CA ALA A 232 10.67 11.31 -2.49
C ALA A 232 11.99 11.69 -1.81
N LEU A 233 12.07 11.60 -0.49
CA LEU A 233 13.30 11.82 0.28
C LEU A 233 14.40 10.80 -0.02
N LEU A 234 14.06 9.51 -0.02
CA LEU A 234 14.96 8.43 -0.42
C LEU A 234 15.49 8.67 -1.84
N ARG A 235 14.59 9.10 -2.74
CA ARG A 235 14.98 9.48 -4.09
C ARG A 235 15.94 10.68 -4.12
N ALA A 236 15.70 11.71 -3.33
CA ALA A 236 16.63 12.84 -3.25
C ALA A 236 18.04 12.40 -2.79
N ARG A 237 18.15 11.34 -1.99
CA ARG A 237 19.43 10.73 -1.54
C ARG A 237 20.07 9.75 -2.52
N GLY A 238 19.52 9.55 -3.72
CA GLY A 238 20.06 8.58 -4.69
C GLY A 238 19.63 7.13 -4.45
N ILE A 239 18.78 6.85 -3.46
CA ILE A 239 18.24 5.52 -3.19
C ILE A 239 17.06 5.26 -4.15
N ARG A 240 17.08 4.14 -4.87
CA ARG A 240 16.16 3.87 -6.00
C ARG A 240 15.51 2.48 -5.97
N ASN A 241 15.95 1.63 -5.05
CA ASN A 241 15.56 0.21 -4.94
C ASN A 241 14.80 -0.10 -3.64
N ILE A 242 14.29 0.93 -2.94
CA ILE A 242 13.39 0.75 -1.80
C ILE A 242 11.96 1.06 -2.25
N GLY A 243 11.12 0.03 -2.25
CA GLY A 243 9.69 0.15 -2.45
C GLY A 243 9.00 0.59 -1.16
N ILE A 244 8.11 1.56 -1.25
CA ILE A 244 7.22 1.99 -0.18
C ILE A 244 5.81 1.51 -0.51
N ALA A 245 5.26 0.63 0.33
CA ALA A 245 3.90 0.16 0.25
C ALA A 245 3.06 0.91 1.29
N ASN A 246 2.22 1.85 0.85
CA ASN A 246 1.27 2.52 1.74
C ASN A 246 0.07 1.60 1.98
N SER A 247 -0.01 1.07 3.19
CA SER A 247 -1.10 0.23 3.69
C SER A 247 -1.92 0.97 4.75
N GLY A 248 -2.10 2.28 4.57
CA GLY A 248 -3.05 3.11 5.28
C GLY A 248 -4.50 2.72 4.97
N ILE A 249 -5.38 2.83 5.95
CA ILE A 249 -6.84 2.84 5.75
C ILE A 249 -7.43 3.91 6.67
N GLY A 250 -8.14 4.90 6.11
CA GLY A 250 -8.84 5.90 6.90
C GLY A 250 -9.71 5.32 8.02
N GLY A 251 -9.58 5.86 9.23
CA GLY A 251 -10.33 5.39 10.41
C GLY A 251 -10.01 3.96 10.87
N ASN A 252 -8.93 3.34 10.37
CA ASN A 252 -8.54 2.00 10.79
C ASN A 252 -8.09 1.95 12.25
N ARG A 253 -8.17 0.74 12.79
CA ARG A 253 -7.99 0.43 14.20
C ARG A 253 -7.27 -0.89 14.35
N ILE A 254 -6.52 -1.04 15.43
CA ILE A 254 -5.80 -2.27 15.77
C ILE A 254 -6.79 -3.39 16.11
N LEU A 255 -7.75 -3.09 16.99
CA LEU A 255 -8.50 -4.11 17.71
C LEU A 255 -9.78 -4.53 16.98
N ARG A 256 -10.39 -3.62 16.20
CA ARG A 256 -11.74 -3.83 15.64
C ARG A 256 -11.92 -3.19 14.27
N GLY A 257 -12.53 -3.94 13.34
CA GLY A 257 -12.89 -3.40 12.04
C GLY A 257 -14.09 -2.43 12.10
N GLU A 258 -14.16 -1.51 11.14
CA GLU A 258 -15.33 -0.64 10.90
C GLU A 258 -15.29 -0.04 9.49
N VAL A 259 -14.32 0.84 9.20
CA VAL A 259 -14.08 1.33 7.83
C VAL A 259 -13.31 0.30 7.01
N GLY A 260 -12.38 -0.42 7.64
CA GLY A 260 -11.69 -1.58 7.07
C GLY A 260 -11.66 -2.75 8.06
N PRO A 261 -11.13 -3.92 7.66
CA PRO A 261 -10.75 -4.96 8.61
C PRO A 261 -9.75 -4.40 9.64
N SER A 262 -9.76 -4.89 10.87
CA SER A 262 -8.82 -4.41 11.90
C SER A 262 -7.37 -4.66 11.49
N ALA A 263 -6.44 -3.87 12.02
CA ALA A 263 -5.01 -4.03 11.78
C ALA A 263 -4.56 -5.46 12.11
N LEU A 264 -5.04 -6.02 13.23
CA LEU A 264 -4.81 -7.43 13.58
C LEU A 264 -5.29 -8.40 12.50
N ALA A 265 -6.48 -8.18 11.93
CA ALA A 265 -7.05 -9.08 10.92
C ALA A 265 -6.32 -8.98 9.56
N ARG A 266 -5.87 -7.78 9.16
CA ARG A 266 -5.27 -7.55 7.83
C ARG A 266 -3.75 -7.64 7.79
N PHE A 267 -3.07 -7.72 8.92
CA PHE A 267 -1.60 -7.64 8.98
C PHE A 267 -0.88 -8.67 8.09
N ASP A 268 -1.35 -9.93 8.06
CA ASP A 268 -0.73 -10.94 7.20
C ASP A 268 -0.86 -10.58 5.71
N ARG A 269 -2.03 -10.10 5.30
CA ARG A 269 -2.33 -9.72 3.92
C ARG A 269 -1.57 -8.46 3.48
N ASP A 270 -1.60 -7.43 4.32
CA ASP A 270 -1.12 -6.08 3.96
C ASP A 270 0.37 -5.88 4.27
N VAL A 271 0.94 -6.69 5.16
CA VAL A 271 2.36 -6.60 5.55
C VAL A 271 3.12 -7.87 5.19
N LEU A 272 2.76 -9.01 5.78
CA LEU A 272 3.61 -10.21 5.72
C LEU A 272 3.61 -10.92 4.35
N ALA A 273 2.54 -10.73 3.57
CA ALA A 273 2.41 -11.24 2.21
C ALA A 273 2.93 -10.25 1.16
N THR A 274 3.39 -9.05 1.56
CA THR A 274 3.86 -8.02 0.64
C THR A 274 5.21 -8.42 0.04
N PRO A 275 5.33 -8.56 -1.30
CA PRO A 275 6.58 -8.96 -1.93
C PRO A 275 7.74 -8.01 -1.61
N GLY A 276 8.86 -8.62 -1.23
CA GLY A 276 10.08 -7.89 -0.86
C GLY A 276 10.05 -7.25 0.52
N VAL A 277 9.01 -7.46 1.34
CA VAL A 277 8.93 -6.85 2.67
C VAL A 277 10.10 -7.22 3.55
N THR A 278 10.74 -6.20 4.12
CA THR A 278 11.80 -6.33 5.14
C THR A 278 11.47 -5.55 6.39
N ASP A 279 10.69 -4.47 6.24
CA ASP A 279 10.42 -3.52 7.29
C ASP A 279 8.93 -3.13 7.27
N VAL A 280 8.36 -2.90 8.45
CA VAL A 280 7.05 -2.26 8.63
C VAL A 280 7.17 -1.10 9.60
N VAL A 281 6.62 0.06 9.22
CA VAL A 281 6.36 1.17 10.13
C VAL A 281 4.93 1.04 10.61
N LEU A 282 4.75 0.87 11.92
CA LEU A 282 3.44 0.69 12.55
C LEU A 282 2.97 2.01 13.18
N LEU A 283 2.02 2.69 12.53
CA LEU A 283 1.32 3.88 13.04
C LEU A 283 -0.19 3.62 13.09
N GLU A 284 -0.66 3.09 14.20
CA GLU A 284 -2.05 2.66 14.39
C GLU A 284 -2.47 2.87 15.85
N GLY A 285 -3.76 2.99 16.13
CA GLY A 285 -4.30 3.02 17.49
C GLY A 285 -4.90 4.36 17.93
N ILE A 286 -4.70 5.45 17.16
CA ILE A 286 -5.33 6.74 17.48
C ILE A 286 -6.85 6.65 17.38
N ASN A 287 -7.39 5.87 16.43
CA ASN A 287 -8.83 5.66 16.28
C ASN A 287 -9.41 4.68 17.30
N ASP A 288 -8.64 3.69 17.80
CA ASP A 288 -9.09 2.83 18.90
C ASP A 288 -9.37 3.67 20.13
N LEU A 289 -8.45 4.59 20.46
CA LEU A 289 -8.60 5.54 21.55
C LEU A 289 -9.63 6.62 21.25
N GLY A 290 -9.60 7.18 20.05
CA GLY A 290 -10.46 8.27 19.62
C GLY A 290 -11.94 7.89 19.66
N LEU A 291 -12.27 6.69 19.16
CA LEU A 291 -13.63 6.19 19.16
C LEU A 291 -14.06 5.53 20.48
N SER A 292 -13.11 5.25 21.39
CA SER A 292 -13.38 4.68 22.73
C SER A 292 -14.50 5.44 23.45
N GLY A 293 -15.56 4.71 23.83
CA GLY A 293 -16.71 5.24 24.55
C GLY A 293 -17.68 6.11 23.73
N LEU A 294 -17.41 6.35 22.43
CA LEU A 294 -18.32 7.10 21.56
C LEU A 294 -19.41 6.19 20.97
N PRO A 295 -20.57 6.74 20.56
CA PRO A 295 -21.58 5.99 19.81
C PRO A 295 -20.99 5.37 18.55
N THR A 296 -21.35 4.12 18.26
CA THR A 296 -20.94 3.48 17.00
C THR A 296 -21.64 4.14 15.82
N LEU A 297 -20.97 4.16 14.67
CA LEU A 297 -21.54 4.78 13.47
C LEU A 297 -22.54 3.86 12.74
N ARG A 298 -22.64 2.59 13.18
CA ARG A 298 -23.46 1.54 12.55
C ARG A 298 -24.68 1.11 13.36
N THR A 299 -24.67 1.34 14.67
CA THR A 299 -25.72 0.86 15.60
C THR A 299 -25.99 1.90 16.69
N SER A 300 -27.04 1.71 17.48
CA SER A 300 -27.29 2.51 18.67
C SER A 300 -26.36 2.19 19.86
N ALA A 301 -25.42 1.25 19.70
CA ALA A 301 -24.45 0.92 20.74
C ALA A 301 -23.31 1.95 20.83
N THR A 302 -22.49 1.84 21.87
CA THR A 302 -21.23 2.56 22.02
C THR A 302 -20.04 1.65 21.73
N HIS A 303 -18.95 2.23 21.25
CA HIS A 303 -17.67 1.54 21.22
C HIS A 303 -17.24 1.21 22.66
N PRO A 304 -16.64 0.03 22.88
CA PRO A 304 -16.10 -0.32 24.19
C PRO A 304 -15.01 0.66 24.60
N THR A 305 -14.85 0.85 25.91
CA THR A 305 -13.72 1.61 26.43
C THR A 305 -12.42 0.84 26.14
N VAL A 306 -11.47 1.53 25.51
CA VAL A 306 -10.12 1.04 25.22
C VAL A 306 -9.13 1.63 26.21
N THR A 307 -8.28 0.78 26.78
CA THR A 307 -7.16 1.15 27.64
C THR A 307 -5.83 1.18 26.86
N ALA A 308 -4.77 1.70 27.47
CA ALA A 308 -3.43 1.62 26.87
C ALA A 308 -2.97 0.16 26.72
N GLU A 309 -3.29 -0.67 27.72
CA GLU A 309 -2.98 -2.10 27.74
C GLU A 309 -3.60 -2.84 26.56
N ASP A 310 -4.86 -2.57 26.21
CA ASP A 310 -5.51 -3.21 25.07
C ASP A 310 -4.76 -2.93 23.75
N ILE A 311 -4.31 -1.69 23.56
CA ILE A 311 -3.52 -1.28 22.38
C ILE A 311 -2.13 -1.93 22.39
N ILE A 312 -1.47 -1.96 23.55
CA ILE A 312 -0.16 -2.60 23.74
C ILE A 312 -0.21 -4.10 23.46
N ASP A 313 -1.26 -4.79 23.89
CA ASP A 313 -1.48 -6.21 23.60
C ASP A 313 -1.67 -6.44 22.09
N GLY A 314 -2.41 -5.54 21.42
CA GLY A 314 -2.52 -5.52 19.97
C GLY A 314 -1.18 -5.36 19.26
N TYR A 315 -0.36 -4.37 19.67
CA TYR A 315 1.00 -4.20 19.14
C TYR A 315 1.87 -5.45 19.37
N SER A 316 1.80 -6.04 20.56
CA SER A 316 2.57 -7.24 20.90
C SER A 316 2.28 -8.41 19.95
N GLN A 317 1.02 -8.59 19.55
CA GLN A 317 0.65 -9.60 18.56
C GLN A 317 1.19 -9.30 17.15
N LEU A 318 1.13 -8.03 16.72
CA LEU A 318 1.68 -7.61 15.42
C LEU A 318 3.19 -7.81 15.37
N ILE A 319 3.90 -7.38 16.42
CA ILE A 319 5.35 -7.55 16.56
C ILE A 319 5.74 -9.03 16.51
N ALA A 320 5.03 -9.89 17.26
CA ALA A 320 5.31 -11.33 17.27
C ALA A 320 5.15 -11.95 15.88
N ARG A 321 4.11 -11.59 15.13
CA ARG A 321 3.86 -12.08 13.76
C ARG A 321 4.91 -11.59 12.77
N ALA A 322 5.35 -10.33 12.88
CA ALA A 322 6.40 -9.77 12.04
C ALA A 322 7.74 -10.48 12.25
N ARG A 323 8.13 -10.65 13.53
CA ARG A 323 9.37 -11.36 13.89
C ARG A 323 9.38 -12.81 13.42
N ALA A 324 8.24 -13.49 13.48
CA ALA A 324 8.09 -14.85 12.95
C ALA A 324 8.31 -14.94 11.43
N ARG A 325 8.28 -13.80 10.72
CA ARG A 325 8.53 -13.68 9.27
C ARG A 325 9.79 -12.87 8.96
N HIS A 326 10.62 -12.58 9.95
CA HIS A 326 11.85 -11.78 9.82
C HIS A 326 11.61 -10.38 9.25
N VAL A 327 10.46 -9.79 9.54
CA VAL A 327 10.14 -8.39 9.22
C VAL A 327 10.46 -7.52 10.42
N ALA A 328 11.30 -6.51 10.24
CA ALA A 328 11.62 -5.52 11.27
C ALA A 328 10.43 -4.60 11.51
N VAL A 329 10.13 -4.29 12.77
CA VAL A 329 8.99 -3.46 13.17
C VAL A 329 9.48 -2.16 13.78
N HIS A 330 9.21 -1.07 13.07
CA HIS A 330 9.48 0.30 13.48
C HIS A 330 8.22 0.87 14.12
N GLY A 331 8.23 1.03 15.44
CA GLY A 331 7.09 1.56 16.19
C GLY A 331 7.00 3.08 16.03
N ALA A 332 5.88 3.57 15.50
CA ALA A 332 5.64 5.01 15.40
C ALA A 332 4.75 5.49 16.55
N THR A 333 5.18 6.54 17.25
CA THR A 333 4.35 7.17 18.30
C THR A 333 3.08 7.78 17.70
N LEU A 334 1.95 7.63 18.38
CA LEU A 334 0.70 8.31 18.03
C LEU A 334 0.89 9.83 18.04
N THR A 335 0.43 10.53 17.01
CA THR A 335 0.51 12.00 16.94
C THR A 335 -0.43 12.68 17.95
N PRO A 336 -0.22 13.96 18.30
CA PRO A 336 -1.18 14.72 19.09
C PRO A 336 -2.52 14.84 18.37
N ALA A 337 -3.62 14.90 19.13
CA ALA A 337 -4.97 14.95 18.59
C ALA A 337 -5.92 15.85 19.39
N LEU A 338 -5.44 16.54 20.45
CA LEU A 338 -6.32 17.41 21.23
C LEU A 338 -6.79 18.57 20.34
N GLY A 339 -8.09 18.87 20.41
CA GLY A 339 -8.75 19.80 19.50
C GLY A 339 -9.42 19.13 18.29
N ALA A 340 -9.24 17.82 18.09
CA ALA A 340 -9.86 17.09 16.97
C ALA A 340 -11.36 17.44 16.82
N THR A 341 -11.76 17.72 15.59
CA THR A 341 -13.08 18.29 15.30
C THR A 341 -14.26 17.35 15.59
N LEU A 342 -14.02 16.03 15.67
CA LEU A 342 -15.04 15.07 16.06
C LEU A 342 -15.30 15.14 17.58
N PRO A 343 -16.50 15.52 18.05
CA PRO A 343 -16.77 15.70 19.47
C PRO A 343 -16.50 14.44 20.29
N GLY A 344 -15.72 14.59 21.36
CA GLY A 344 -15.35 13.49 22.26
C GLY A 344 -14.29 12.54 21.70
N TYR A 345 -13.79 12.76 20.47
CA TYR A 345 -12.71 11.96 19.91
C TYR A 345 -11.41 12.14 20.70
N ALA A 346 -11.04 13.40 20.97
CA ALA A 346 -9.92 13.72 21.84
C ALA A 346 -10.39 14.47 23.08
N THR A 347 -9.95 14.01 24.25
CA THR A 347 -10.21 14.65 25.55
C THR A 347 -8.92 14.62 26.39
N PRO A 348 -8.79 15.46 27.43
CA PRO A 348 -7.64 15.39 28.34
C PRO A 348 -7.42 14.00 28.95
N GLU A 349 -8.49 13.25 29.22
CA GLU A 349 -8.40 11.88 29.75
C GLU A 349 -7.84 10.90 28.71
N LYS A 350 -8.24 11.04 27.44
CA LYS A 350 -7.68 10.25 26.33
C LYS A 350 -6.23 10.63 26.07
N GLU A 351 -5.86 11.90 26.21
CA GLU A 351 -4.47 12.34 26.07
C GLU A 351 -3.53 11.65 27.08
N VAL A 352 -3.98 11.46 28.33
CA VAL A 352 -3.22 10.68 29.33
C VAL A 352 -2.97 9.24 28.84
N ILE A 353 -3.96 8.60 28.22
CA ILE A 353 -3.84 7.26 27.66
C ILE A 353 -2.89 7.26 26.46
N ARG A 354 -3.01 8.24 25.55
CA ARG A 354 -2.11 8.40 24.40
C ARG A 354 -0.65 8.54 24.83
N GLN A 355 -0.38 9.36 25.85
CA GLN A 355 0.96 9.53 26.42
C GLN A 355 1.48 8.24 27.05
N LYS A 356 0.63 7.46 27.72
CA LYS A 356 1.01 6.14 28.25
C LYS A 356 1.41 5.17 27.14
N ILE A 357 0.65 5.13 26.04
CA ILE A 357 0.97 4.32 24.85
C ILE A 357 2.31 4.78 24.25
N ASN A 358 2.47 6.08 24.01
CA ASN A 358 3.70 6.62 23.44
C ASN A 358 4.92 6.42 24.35
N HIS A 359 4.75 6.50 25.66
CA HIS A 359 5.81 6.17 26.62
C HIS A 359 6.23 4.70 26.49
N TRP A 360 5.28 3.78 26.37
CA TRP A 360 5.57 2.36 26.15
C TRP A 360 6.28 2.13 24.81
N ILE A 361 5.83 2.76 23.72
CA ILE A 361 6.48 2.68 22.40
C ILE A 361 7.96 3.07 22.51
N ARG A 362 8.26 4.19 23.19
CA ARG A 362 9.62 4.72 23.31
C ARG A 362 10.55 3.91 24.21
N THR A 363 10.02 3.25 25.25
CA THR A 363 10.86 2.77 26.37
C THR A 363 10.82 1.25 26.57
N SER A 364 9.83 0.55 26.02
CA SER A 364 9.66 -0.89 26.25
C SER A 364 10.76 -1.76 25.64
N GLY A 365 11.43 -1.28 24.59
CA GLY A 365 12.31 -2.11 23.74
C GLY A 365 11.54 -3.20 22.97
N ALA A 366 10.22 -3.06 22.83
CA ALA A 366 9.40 -4.04 22.13
C ALA A 366 9.59 -3.99 20.61
N PHE A 367 9.79 -2.79 20.06
CA PHE A 367 10.07 -2.54 18.64
C PHE A 367 11.57 -2.66 18.34
N ASP A 368 11.89 -2.86 17.06
CA ASP A 368 13.28 -2.93 16.62
C ASP A 368 13.89 -1.52 16.56
N ASP A 369 13.10 -0.52 16.11
CA ASP A 369 13.39 0.91 16.27
C ASP A 369 12.11 1.71 16.55
N VAL A 370 12.27 2.98 16.94
CA VAL A 370 11.16 3.90 17.22
C VAL A 370 11.27 5.15 16.34
N ILE A 371 10.16 5.51 15.70
CA ILE A 371 10.01 6.76 14.95
C ILE A 371 9.08 7.69 15.74
N ASP A 372 9.61 8.77 16.31
CA ASP A 372 8.86 9.68 17.18
C ASP A 372 8.07 10.73 16.37
N PHE A 373 6.99 10.29 15.72
CA PHE A 373 6.07 11.19 15.00
C PHE A 373 5.37 12.20 15.91
N ASP A 374 5.16 11.90 17.19
CA ASP A 374 4.62 12.85 18.17
C ASP A 374 5.56 14.05 18.32
N ALA A 375 6.85 13.80 18.54
CA ALA A 375 7.85 14.85 18.62
C ALA A 375 8.03 15.59 17.28
N ALA A 376 7.87 14.90 16.15
CA ALA A 376 8.04 15.49 14.82
C ALA A 376 6.97 16.55 14.51
N VAL A 377 5.74 16.38 15.01
CA VAL A 377 4.61 17.24 14.61
C VAL A 377 3.99 18.09 15.72
N ARG A 378 4.28 17.81 17.00
CA ARG A 378 3.65 18.55 18.12
C ARG A 378 4.08 20.01 18.19
N ASP A 379 3.16 20.85 18.69
CA ASP A 379 3.47 22.23 19.03
C ASP A 379 4.38 22.26 20.28
N PRO A 380 5.57 22.91 20.25
CA PRO A 380 6.43 23.03 21.42
C PRO A 380 5.80 23.78 22.60
N GLY A 381 4.89 24.72 22.33
CA GLY A 381 4.16 25.48 23.36
C GLY A 381 2.91 24.76 23.87
N HIS A 382 2.33 23.87 23.04
CA HIS A 382 1.15 23.07 23.35
C HIS A 382 1.33 21.60 22.90
N PRO A 383 2.14 20.78 23.60
CA PRO A 383 2.56 19.46 23.11
C PRO A 383 1.45 18.43 22.89
N ASP A 384 0.24 18.72 23.35
CA ASP A 384 -1.00 17.96 23.15
C ASP A 384 -1.72 18.31 21.82
N HIS A 385 -1.23 19.31 21.08
CA HIS A 385 -1.73 19.74 19.78
C HIS A 385 -0.70 19.54 18.67
N ILE A 386 -1.20 19.34 17.45
CA ILE A 386 -0.38 19.43 16.24
C ILE A 386 0.04 20.88 16.06
N ARG A 387 1.30 21.11 15.68
CA ARG A 387 1.78 22.45 15.40
C ARG A 387 0.95 23.10 14.27
N PRO A 388 0.54 24.37 14.38
CA PRO A 388 -0.34 24.99 13.39
C PRO A 388 0.11 24.90 11.93
N GLU A 389 1.42 25.00 11.64
CA GLU A 389 1.92 24.83 10.26
C GLU A 389 1.81 23.39 9.72
N TYR A 390 1.70 22.41 10.61
CA TYR A 390 1.62 20.99 10.32
C TYR A 390 0.19 20.46 10.38
N ASP A 391 -0.79 21.26 10.76
CA ASP A 391 -2.19 20.86 10.87
C ASP A 391 -2.94 21.14 9.55
N CYS A 392 -3.72 20.17 9.06
CA CYS A 392 -4.58 20.40 7.89
C CYS A 392 -5.83 21.23 8.21
N GLY A 393 -6.06 21.53 9.50
CA GLY A 393 -7.15 22.35 10.03
C GLY A 393 -8.20 21.55 10.80
N ASP A 394 -8.00 20.25 11.01
CA ASP A 394 -8.92 19.41 11.78
C ASP A 394 -8.37 18.94 13.13
N HIS A 395 -7.13 19.35 13.45
CA HIS A 395 -6.42 19.06 14.68
C HIS A 395 -6.16 17.57 14.92
N LEU A 396 -6.18 16.75 13.85
CA LEU A 396 -5.90 15.31 13.88
C LEU A 396 -4.93 14.90 12.78
N HIS A 397 -5.13 15.41 11.56
CA HIS A 397 -4.36 15.01 10.40
C HIS A 397 -3.29 16.04 10.03
N PRO A 398 -2.09 15.57 9.63
CA PRO A 398 -1.06 16.47 9.14
C PRO A 398 -1.41 17.16 7.82
N SER A 399 -0.90 18.38 7.64
CA SER A 399 -0.75 19.04 6.34
C SER A 399 0.41 18.42 5.54
N ASP A 400 0.60 18.82 4.28
CA ASP A 400 1.77 18.40 3.49
C ASP A 400 3.11 18.70 4.20
N ALA A 401 3.18 19.82 4.94
CA ALA A 401 4.37 20.18 5.72
C ALA A 401 4.55 19.26 6.93
N GLY A 402 3.46 18.88 7.61
CA GLY A 402 3.48 17.90 8.69
C GLY A 402 3.87 16.50 8.21
N TYR A 403 3.32 16.05 7.08
CA TYR A 403 3.72 14.79 6.45
C TYR A 403 5.18 14.78 6.03
N ARG A 404 5.71 15.92 5.56
CA ARG A 404 7.13 16.06 5.27
C ARG A 404 7.97 15.90 6.54
N ALA A 405 7.60 16.55 7.65
CA ALA A 405 8.32 16.41 8.93
C ALA A 405 8.31 14.96 9.44
N MET A 406 7.18 14.27 9.34
CA MET A 406 7.10 12.84 9.65
C MET A 406 8.01 12.00 8.75
N ALA A 407 8.00 12.26 7.44
CA ALA A 407 8.85 11.53 6.50
C ALA A 407 10.36 11.72 6.78
N GLU A 408 10.77 12.91 7.22
CA GLU A 408 12.15 13.19 7.65
C GLU A 408 12.53 12.41 8.91
N ALA A 409 11.61 12.30 9.88
CA ALA A 409 11.80 11.46 11.07
C ALA A 409 11.92 9.97 10.69
N ALA A 410 11.07 9.49 9.78
CA ALA A 410 11.14 8.10 9.30
C ALA A 410 12.45 7.83 8.52
N LEU A 411 12.87 8.77 7.66
CA LEU A 411 14.10 8.65 6.88
C LEU A 411 15.34 8.49 7.77
N ALA A 412 15.39 9.21 8.90
CA ALA A 412 16.51 9.15 9.84
C ALA A 412 16.72 7.76 10.45
N ILE A 413 15.67 6.92 10.50
CA ILE A 413 15.72 5.55 11.02
C ILE A 413 15.91 4.53 9.87
N LEU A 414 15.17 4.70 8.78
CA LEU A 414 15.07 3.68 7.72
C LEU A 414 16.20 3.74 6.69
N ALA A 415 16.88 4.88 6.59
CA ALA A 415 18.03 5.10 5.72
C ALA A 415 18.98 6.17 6.32
N PRO A 416 19.60 5.88 7.48
CA PRO A 416 20.40 6.83 8.26
C PRO A 416 21.55 7.46 7.46
#